data_AF-A0A1D6GNP7-F1
#
_entry.id   AF-A0A1D6GNP7-F1
#
_cell.length_a   1.000
_cell.length_b   1.000
_cell.length_c   1.000
_cell.angle_alpha   90.00
_cell.angle_beta   90.00
_cell.angle_gamma   90.00
#
_symmetry.space_group_name_H-M   'P 1'
#
loop_
_entity.id
_entity.type
_entity.pdbx_description
1 polymer ?
#
loop_
_entity_poly.entity_id
_entity_poly.type
_entity_poly.pdbx_seq_one_letter_code
_entity_poly.pdbx_strand_id
1 'polypeptide(L)'
;MEAEEYGEMMESVDEVTFALDGLRPAAQKRTRRASLLALLGICASAERRRVLRSQGLVQQIIDAILVLDIDDPPCAIAAGALLFVLASDVQDNNSLDSETCVHFLLKLLNPPVNVVDAKAPSIGSKLLGISKFQMLNSSNKDADSSSEDILLKVEEILLSCKEIKPLDSDDKKTTRPELCSKWLALLTMEKACLSAVALEDTSEMVLKLGGNFKETLRQSGGLDNIFNVMVNCHSELEKLVKDASTTDVEGKERAPLQSAALLLKCLKILENATFLSDNNKTHLLSLNRKLSPKCPPLPFVGVILNIIELLSALSLLQKPSTVSRKADPKNTKVCNGACSGNKTTLIS
;
A
#
# COMPACT_ATOMS: atom_id res chain seq x y z
N MET A 1 3.63 9.06 -43.84
CA MET A 1 4.05 8.05 -42.86
C MET A 1 5.24 8.57 -42.05
N GLU A 2 6.44 8.77 -42.62
CA GLU A 2 7.58 9.31 -41.84
C GLU A 2 7.37 10.73 -41.27
N ALA A 3 6.74 11.64 -42.02
CA ALA A 3 6.45 13.00 -41.55
C ALA A 3 5.33 13.09 -40.50
N GLU A 4 4.44 12.09 -40.49
CA GLU A 4 3.32 11.99 -39.55
C GLU A 4 3.80 11.41 -38.22
N GLU A 5 4.60 10.36 -38.27
CA GLU A 5 5.27 9.77 -37.12
C GLU A 5 6.24 10.76 -36.43
N TYR A 6 6.94 11.60 -37.22
CA TYR A 6 7.77 12.68 -36.68
C TYR A 6 6.94 13.81 -36.06
N GLY A 7 5.76 14.10 -36.60
CA GLY A 7 4.83 15.09 -36.04
C GLY A 7 4.26 14.66 -34.69
N GLU A 8 3.78 13.42 -34.60
CA GLU A 8 3.31 12.82 -33.34
C GLU A 8 4.43 12.74 -32.29
N MET A 9 5.67 12.49 -32.75
CA MET A 9 6.85 12.50 -31.88
C MET A 9 7.11 13.87 -31.27
N MET A 10 7.06 14.96 -32.06
CA MET A 10 7.28 16.32 -31.58
C MET A 10 6.19 16.75 -30.58
N GLU A 11 4.92 16.43 -30.87
CA GLU A 11 3.78 16.71 -29.98
C GLU A 11 3.98 16.04 -28.61
N SER A 12 4.42 14.78 -28.59
CA SER A 12 4.66 14.06 -27.33
C SER A 12 5.76 14.69 -26.46
N VAL A 13 6.80 15.24 -27.08
CA VAL A 13 7.90 15.93 -26.38
C VAL A 13 7.42 17.26 -25.80
N ASP A 14 6.64 18.01 -26.59
CA ASP A 14 6.10 19.31 -26.17
C ASP A 14 5.09 19.14 -25.02
N GLU A 15 4.21 18.12 -25.09
CA GLU A 15 3.27 17.77 -24.03
C GLU A 15 3.98 17.49 -22.69
N VAL A 16 5.04 16.67 -22.74
CA VAL A 16 5.82 16.33 -21.54
C VAL A 16 6.54 17.56 -21.00
N THR A 17 7.19 18.34 -21.87
CA THR A 17 7.92 19.55 -21.47
C THR A 17 6.99 20.57 -20.81
N PHE A 18 5.80 20.78 -21.39
CA PHE A 18 4.77 21.63 -20.80
C PHE A 18 4.31 21.12 -19.44
N ALA A 19 4.10 19.80 -19.29
CA ALA A 19 3.70 19.23 -18.02
C ALA A 19 4.80 19.39 -16.95
N LEU A 20 6.07 19.19 -17.31
CA LEU A 20 7.23 19.39 -16.42
C LEU A 20 7.34 20.84 -15.92
N ASP A 21 7.02 21.82 -16.76
CA ASP A 21 7.01 23.24 -16.36
C ASP A 21 6.02 23.55 -15.23
N GLY A 22 4.90 22.83 -15.17
CA GLY A 22 3.95 22.95 -14.07
C GLY A 22 4.34 22.23 -12.79
N LEU A 23 5.45 21.48 -12.77
CA LEU A 23 6.01 20.84 -11.56
C LEU A 23 7.09 21.69 -10.84
N ARG A 24 7.47 22.84 -11.41
CA ARG A 24 8.47 23.72 -10.79
C ARG A 24 8.08 24.09 -9.35
N PRO A 25 9.03 24.29 -8.43
CA PRO A 25 8.72 24.61 -7.02
C PRO A 25 7.83 25.84 -6.81
N ALA A 26 7.89 26.82 -7.72
CA ALA A 26 7.07 28.03 -7.68
C ALA A 26 5.61 27.82 -8.15
N ALA A 27 5.27 26.64 -8.69
CA ALA A 27 3.94 26.36 -9.22
C ALA A 27 2.90 26.15 -8.11
N GLN A 28 1.69 26.68 -8.35
CA GLN A 28 0.56 26.50 -7.45
C GLN A 28 0.16 25.02 -7.35
N LYS A 29 -0.41 24.61 -6.21
CA LYS A 29 -0.83 23.20 -5.97
C LYS A 29 -1.75 22.68 -7.08
N ARG A 30 -2.69 23.51 -7.56
CA ARG A 30 -3.61 23.16 -8.65
C ARG A 30 -2.89 22.88 -9.97
N THR A 31 -1.91 23.70 -10.32
CA THR A 31 -1.06 23.51 -11.51
C THR A 31 -0.25 22.23 -11.40
N ARG A 32 0.37 21.98 -10.24
CA ARG A 32 1.11 20.74 -9.97
C ARG A 32 0.23 19.50 -10.15
N ARG A 33 -0.99 19.51 -9.59
CA ARG A 33 -1.95 18.41 -9.75
C ARG A 33 -2.33 18.18 -11.22
N ALA A 34 -2.63 19.25 -11.97
CA ALA A 34 -2.96 19.14 -13.39
C ALA A 34 -1.79 18.58 -14.22
N SER A 35 -0.56 19.05 -13.97
CA SER A 35 0.64 18.52 -14.61
C SER A 35 0.89 17.05 -14.29
N LEU A 36 0.74 16.65 -13.02
CA LEU A 36 0.88 15.25 -12.62
C LEU A 36 -0.19 14.37 -13.26
N LEU A 37 -1.44 14.85 -13.35
CA LEU A 37 -2.52 14.14 -14.03
C LEU A 37 -2.23 13.97 -15.53
N ALA A 38 -1.73 15.01 -16.19
CA ALA A 38 -1.31 14.95 -17.59
C ALA A 38 -0.18 13.92 -17.79
N LEU A 39 0.86 13.97 -16.95
CA LEU A 39 1.95 12.99 -16.99
C LEU A 39 1.46 11.56 -16.74
N LEU A 40 0.52 11.34 -15.82
CA LEU A 40 -0.09 10.03 -15.60
C LEU A 40 -0.84 9.55 -16.85
N GLY A 41 -1.54 10.44 -17.53
CA GLY A 41 -2.20 10.17 -18.82
C GLY A 41 -1.20 9.76 -19.91
N ILE A 42 -0.16 10.55 -20.11
CA ILE A 42 0.90 10.29 -21.09
C ILE A 42 1.60 8.96 -20.79
N CYS A 43 1.90 8.71 -19.51
CA CYS A 43 2.59 7.51 -19.06
C CYS A 43 1.69 6.30 -18.89
N ALA A 44 0.38 6.35 -19.17
CA ALA A 44 -0.52 5.21 -18.93
C ALA A 44 -0.20 4.00 -19.84
N SER A 45 0.25 4.23 -21.08
CA SER A 45 0.59 3.19 -22.06
C SER A 45 2.06 2.76 -22.01
N ALA A 46 2.32 1.46 -22.06
CA ALA A 46 3.68 0.90 -22.17
C ALA A 46 4.39 1.29 -23.48
N GLU A 47 3.65 1.57 -24.54
CA GLU A 47 4.21 2.05 -25.80
C GLU A 47 4.72 3.49 -25.66
N ARG A 48 3.88 4.40 -25.15
CA ARG A 48 4.29 5.79 -24.88
C ARG A 48 5.51 5.85 -23.97
N ARG A 49 5.55 5.04 -22.89
CA ARG A 49 6.70 4.99 -22.00
C ARG A 49 7.98 4.51 -22.69
N ARG A 50 7.89 3.57 -23.64
CA ARG A 50 9.05 3.14 -24.44
C ARG A 50 9.58 4.28 -25.33
N VAL A 51 8.70 5.05 -25.95
CA VAL A 51 9.07 6.24 -26.75
C VAL A 51 9.71 7.32 -25.86
N LEU A 52 9.11 7.64 -24.72
CA LEU A 52 9.69 8.61 -23.78
C LEU A 52 11.09 8.19 -23.28
N ARG A 53 11.35 6.89 -23.18
CA ARG A 53 12.68 6.37 -22.80
C ARG A 53 13.70 6.56 -23.91
N SER A 54 13.36 6.24 -25.17
CA SER A 54 14.30 6.43 -26.29
C SER A 54 14.68 7.91 -26.49
N GLN A 55 13.81 8.81 -26.05
CA GLN A 55 14.03 10.27 -26.08
C GLN A 55 14.71 10.83 -24.82
N GLY A 56 14.96 10.00 -23.79
CA GLY A 56 15.55 10.45 -22.53
C GLY A 56 14.63 11.31 -21.63
N LEU A 57 13.34 11.41 -21.95
CA LEU A 57 12.36 12.18 -21.18
C LEU A 57 11.98 11.51 -19.86
N VAL A 58 12.06 10.18 -19.78
CA VAL A 58 11.75 9.46 -18.52
C VAL A 58 12.64 9.90 -17.37
N GLN A 59 13.94 10.09 -17.60
CA GLN A 59 14.84 10.54 -16.54
C GLN A 59 14.50 11.97 -16.09
N GLN A 60 14.14 12.86 -17.02
CA GLN A 60 13.71 14.22 -16.71
C GLN A 60 12.42 14.23 -15.87
N ILE A 61 11.47 13.35 -16.18
CA ILE A 61 10.24 13.18 -15.38
C ILE A 61 10.58 12.69 -13.97
N ILE A 62 11.46 11.69 -13.84
CA ILE A 62 11.90 11.19 -12.54
C ILE A 62 12.55 12.32 -11.74
N ASP A 63 13.52 13.03 -12.32
CA ASP A 63 14.25 14.10 -11.64
C ASP A 63 13.30 15.21 -11.16
N ALA A 64 12.31 15.58 -11.98
CA ALA A 64 11.29 16.56 -11.61
C ALA A 64 10.38 16.07 -10.47
N ILE A 65 10.06 14.77 -10.42
CA ILE A 65 9.29 14.18 -9.33
C ILE A 65 10.11 14.17 -8.02
N LEU A 66 11.40 13.84 -8.09
CA LEU A 66 12.25 13.70 -6.90
C LEU A 66 12.44 15.01 -6.13
N VAL A 67 12.36 16.16 -6.82
CA VAL A 67 12.41 17.49 -6.19
C VAL A 67 11.05 18.01 -5.74
N LEU A 68 9.97 17.28 -6.03
CA LEU A 68 8.62 17.72 -5.73
C LEU A 68 8.37 17.73 -4.22
N ASP A 69 7.74 18.80 -3.76
CA ASP A 69 7.23 18.86 -2.40
C ASP A 69 5.92 18.09 -2.25
N ILE A 70 5.87 17.21 -1.25
CA ILE A 70 4.83 16.17 -1.09
C ILE A 70 3.81 16.49 0.01
N ASP A 71 3.72 17.77 0.37
CA ASP A 71 2.73 18.30 1.32
C ASP A 71 1.27 18.09 0.90
N ASP A 72 1.04 17.87 -0.40
CA ASP A 72 -0.28 17.64 -0.96
C ASP A 72 -0.52 16.13 -1.21
N PRO A 73 -1.48 15.49 -0.51
CA PRO A 73 -1.70 14.04 -0.64
C PRO A 73 -1.99 13.55 -2.06
N PRO A 74 -2.83 14.22 -2.88
CA PRO A 74 -3.02 13.83 -4.29
C PRO A 74 -1.73 13.89 -5.11
N CYS A 75 -0.89 14.92 -4.91
CA CYS A 75 0.44 14.97 -5.52
C CYS A 75 1.32 13.80 -5.08
N ALA A 76 1.29 13.42 -3.79
CA ALA A 76 2.05 12.29 -3.27
C ALA A 76 1.65 10.96 -3.93
N ILE A 77 0.35 10.75 -4.11
CA ILE A 77 -0.21 9.57 -4.78
C ILE A 77 0.21 9.57 -6.25
N ALA A 78 0.04 10.69 -6.97
CA ALA A 78 0.42 10.78 -8.38
C ALA A 78 1.92 10.57 -8.59
N ALA A 79 2.77 11.17 -7.76
CA ALA A 79 4.22 10.99 -7.80
C ALA A 79 4.62 9.51 -7.59
N GLY A 80 4.03 8.85 -6.58
CA GLY A 80 4.27 7.43 -6.33
C GLY A 80 3.82 6.54 -7.49
N ALA A 81 2.67 6.84 -8.10
CA ALA A 81 2.16 6.11 -9.25
C ALA A 81 3.03 6.31 -10.51
N LEU A 82 3.51 7.53 -10.76
CA LEU A 82 4.43 7.81 -11.87
C LEU A 82 5.76 7.06 -11.69
N LEU A 83 6.35 7.08 -10.50
CA LEU A 83 7.59 6.32 -10.24
C LEU A 83 7.38 4.81 -10.44
N PHE A 84 6.28 4.25 -9.94
CA PHE A 84 5.91 2.85 -10.18
C PHE A 84 5.84 2.54 -11.69
N VAL A 85 5.07 3.33 -12.43
CA VAL A 85 4.81 3.11 -13.85
C VAL A 85 6.09 3.25 -14.69
N LEU A 86 6.91 4.26 -14.42
CA LEU A 86 8.15 4.51 -15.14
C LEU A 86 9.22 3.45 -14.84
N ALA A 87 9.19 2.86 -13.64
CA ALA A 87 10.09 1.77 -13.27
C ALA A 87 9.69 0.41 -13.88
N SER A 88 8.39 0.18 -14.11
CA SER A 88 7.85 -1.15 -14.37
C SER A 88 8.12 -1.74 -15.77
N ASP A 89 8.53 -0.96 -16.78
CA ASP A 89 8.53 -1.48 -18.17
C ASP A 89 9.80 -2.22 -18.63
N VAL A 90 10.87 -2.28 -17.85
CA VAL A 90 12.11 -2.92 -18.33
C VAL A 90 12.83 -3.59 -17.16
N GLN A 91 13.36 -4.79 -17.41
CA GLN A 91 14.10 -5.57 -16.41
C GLN A 91 15.48 -4.96 -16.07
N ASP A 92 15.97 -4.00 -16.86
CA ASP A 92 17.29 -3.35 -16.71
C ASP A 92 17.23 -1.90 -16.21
N ASN A 93 16.11 -1.48 -15.60
CA ASN A 93 15.97 -0.09 -15.14
C ASN A 93 16.70 0.15 -13.82
N ASN A 94 17.98 0.53 -13.90
CA ASN A 94 18.73 1.12 -12.78
C ASN A 94 18.23 2.54 -12.40
N SER A 95 17.14 3.02 -13.00
CA SER A 95 16.61 4.38 -12.79
C SER A 95 16.19 4.63 -11.33
N LEU A 96 15.77 3.57 -10.63
CA LEU A 96 15.43 3.65 -9.20
C LEU A 96 16.62 3.39 -8.26
N ASP A 97 17.78 2.96 -8.77
CA ASP A 97 18.94 2.59 -7.94
C ASP A 97 19.57 3.79 -7.22
N SER A 98 19.24 5.01 -7.65
CA SER A 98 19.78 6.24 -7.07
C SER A 98 19.33 6.42 -5.62
N GLU A 99 20.26 6.88 -4.78
CA GLU A 99 19.99 7.16 -3.37
C GLU A 99 18.85 8.19 -3.21
N THR A 100 18.81 9.21 -4.08
CA THR A 100 17.76 10.23 -4.11
C THR A 100 16.37 9.61 -4.33
N CYS A 101 16.27 8.64 -5.25
CA CYS A 101 15.00 7.96 -5.50
C CYS A 101 14.56 7.12 -4.29
N VAL A 102 15.49 6.39 -3.67
CA VAL A 102 15.21 5.63 -2.45
C VAL A 102 14.73 6.56 -1.33
N HIS A 103 15.43 7.68 -1.07
CA HIS A 103 15.02 8.65 -0.05
C HIS A 103 13.65 9.27 -0.35
N PHE A 104 13.33 9.55 -1.61
CA PHE A 104 12.00 10.03 -1.98
C PHE A 104 10.90 8.99 -1.71
N LEU A 105 11.14 7.72 -2.06
CA LEU A 105 10.21 6.64 -1.73
C LEU A 105 10.05 6.48 -0.20
N LEU A 106 11.12 6.63 0.58
CA LEU A 106 11.06 6.64 2.05
C LEU A 106 10.27 7.85 2.58
N LYS A 107 10.41 9.03 1.96
CA LYS A 107 9.61 10.22 2.26
C LYS A 107 8.12 9.98 1.97
N LEU A 108 7.76 9.23 0.94
CA LEU A 108 6.38 8.82 0.67
C LEU A 108 5.81 7.84 1.70
N LEU A 109 6.66 6.97 2.28
CA LEU A 109 6.25 6.05 3.36
C LEU A 109 5.98 6.79 4.69
N ASN A 110 6.80 7.80 4.97
CA ASN A 110 6.74 8.61 6.19
C ASN A 110 6.66 10.10 5.82
N PRO A 111 5.54 10.56 5.24
CA PRO A 111 5.41 11.97 4.89
C PRO A 111 5.54 12.82 6.16
N PRO A 112 6.27 13.94 6.12
CA PRO A 112 6.36 14.84 7.25
C PRO A 112 4.95 15.27 7.66
N VAL A 113 4.62 15.10 8.93
CA VAL A 113 3.34 15.58 9.47
C VAL A 113 3.41 17.10 9.46
N ASN A 114 2.65 17.74 8.58
CA ASN A 114 2.60 19.19 8.50
C ASN A 114 2.01 19.78 9.79
N VAL A 115 2.88 20.36 10.63
CA VAL A 115 2.53 21.22 11.76
C VAL A 115 2.24 22.62 11.23
N VAL A 116 1.23 22.77 10.37
CA VAL A 116 0.75 24.08 9.93
C VAL A 116 -0.77 24.07 9.95
N ASP A 117 -1.30 23.97 11.17
CA ASP A 117 -2.49 24.68 11.65
C ASP A 117 -2.62 24.44 13.16
N ALA A 118 -1.53 24.67 13.89
CA ALA A 118 -1.56 24.75 15.34
C ALA A 118 -1.71 26.23 15.73
N LYS A 119 -2.95 26.74 15.73
CA LYS A 119 -3.29 27.78 16.72
C LYS A 119 -2.96 27.18 18.09
N ALA A 120 -2.18 27.93 18.86
CA ALA A 120 -1.53 27.51 20.10
C ALA A 120 -2.41 26.58 20.97
N PRO A 121 -1.89 25.43 21.44
CA PRO A 121 -2.63 24.60 22.36
C PRO A 121 -2.68 25.32 23.71
N SER A 122 -3.88 25.62 24.18
CA SER A 122 -4.09 26.02 25.56
C SER A 122 -3.57 24.93 26.48
N ILE A 123 -2.80 25.37 27.48
CA ILE A 123 -2.14 24.57 28.50
C ILE A 123 -3.12 23.57 29.12
N GLY A 124 -2.82 22.27 28.97
CA GLY A 124 -3.46 21.22 29.76
C GLY A 124 -3.88 19.96 29.00
N SER A 125 -2.94 19.16 28.49
CA SER A 125 -3.14 17.69 28.40
C SER A 125 -1.81 16.94 28.23
N LYS A 126 -1.34 16.34 29.32
CA LYS A 126 -0.34 15.28 29.28
C LYS A 126 -1.03 13.99 28.83
N LEU A 127 -0.80 13.59 27.58
CA LEU A 127 -0.85 12.20 27.09
C LEU A 127 -0.35 12.20 25.65
N LEU A 128 0.83 11.61 25.43
CA LEU A 128 1.39 11.37 24.09
C LEU A 128 0.46 10.41 23.34
N GLY A 129 -0.42 11.00 22.53
CA GLY A 129 -1.38 10.32 21.68
C GLY A 129 -0.80 10.05 20.29
N ILE A 130 -0.69 8.75 19.98
CA ILE A 130 -0.89 8.09 18.68
C ILE A 130 -1.03 9.06 17.49
N SER A 131 -0.08 8.96 16.56
CA SER A 131 -0.11 9.58 15.23
C SER A 131 -1.50 9.43 14.59
N LYS A 132 -2.30 10.48 14.67
CA LYS A 132 -3.62 10.57 14.07
C LYS A 132 -3.41 10.67 12.57
N PHE A 133 -3.70 9.58 11.86
CA PHE A 133 -3.72 9.53 10.40
C PHE A 133 -4.53 10.72 9.87
N GLN A 134 -3.90 11.52 9.02
CA GLN A 134 -4.54 12.62 8.33
C GLN A 134 -5.54 12.02 7.33
N MET A 135 -6.76 11.77 7.81
CA MET A 135 -7.88 11.35 6.98
C MET A 135 -8.44 12.56 6.23
N LEU A 136 -8.57 12.38 4.92
CA LEU A 136 -9.49 13.13 4.09
C LEU A 136 -10.91 12.88 4.61
N ASN A 137 -11.44 13.85 5.35
CA ASN A 137 -12.86 14.08 5.56
C ASN A 137 -13.03 15.55 5.97
N SER A 138 -12.79 16.46 5.04
CA SER A 138 -13.41 17.78 5.11
C SER A 138 -14.77 17.68 4.42
N SER A 139 -15.84 17.60 5.21
CA SER A 139 -17.18 17.89 4.71
C SER A 139 -17.25 19.38 4.41
N ASN A 140 -16.75 19.79 3.25
CA ASN A 140 -17.05 21.07 2.63
C ASN A 140 -17.49 20.77 1.21
N LYS A 141 -18.55 21.47 0.80
CA LYS A 141 -19.41 21.19 -0.36
C LYS A 141 -18.77 21.58 -1.70
N ASP A 142 -17.46 21.37 -1.84
CA ASP A 142 -16.67 21.52 -3.06
C ASP A 142 -15.57 20.45 -3.03
N ALA A 143 -15.90 19.20 -3.38
CA ALA A 143 -14.87 18.19 -3.61
C ALA A 143 -13.98 18.71 -4.74
N ASP A 144 -12.68 18.88 -4.44
CA ASP A 144 -11.70 19.44 -5.35
C ASP A 144 -11.51 18.45 -6.53
N SER A 145 -12.26 18.63 -7.63
CA SER A 145 -12.34 17.74 -8.82
C SER A 145 -10.98 17.14 -9.19
N SER A 146 -9.93 17.97 -9.14
CA SER A 146 -8.55 17.57 -9.45
C SER A 146 -8.00 16.40 -8.61
N SER A 147 -8.41 16.29 -7.35
CA SER A 147 -8.00 15.18 -6.48
C SER A 147 -8.68 13.87 -6.87
N GLU A 148 -9.95 13.92 -7.24
CA GLU A 148 -10.73 12.75 -7.64
C GLU A 148 -10.25 12.25 -9.00
N ASP A 149 -9.97 13.17 -9.94
CA ASP A 149 -9.41 12.85 -11.26
C ASP A 149 -8.07 12.11 -11.15
N ILE A 150 -7.18 12.56 -10.25
CA ILE A 150 -5.91 11.86 -9.97
C ILE A 150 -6.15 10.46 -9.42
N LEU A 151 -7.03 10.31 -8.43
CA LEU A 151 -7.29 9.00 -7.81
C LEU A 151 -7.86 8.00 -8.82
N LEU A 152 -8.81 8.44 -9.64
CA LEU A 152 -9.40 7.64 -10.71
C LEU A 152 -8.35 7.23 -11.73
N LYS A 153 -7.47 8.15 -12.14
CA LYS A 153 -6.43 7.84 -13.11
C LYS A 153 -5.39 6.86 -12.56
N VAL A 154 -5.03 7.01 -11.29
CA VAL A 154 -4.12 6.07 -10.61
C VAL A 154 -4.78 4.69 -10.47
N GLU A 155 -6.06 4.63 -10.14
CA GLU A 155 -6.81 3.37 -10.09
C GLU A 155 -6.83 2.68 -11.46
N GLU A 156 -7.14 3.41 -12.53
CA GLU A 156 -7.12 2.92 -13.91
C GLU A 156 -5.76 2.30 -14.26
N ILE A 157 -4.67 3.00 -13.95
CA ILE A 157 -3.30 2.52 -14.19
C ILE A 157 -3.03 1.24 -13.41
N LEU A 158 -3.33 1.20 -12.12
CA LEU A 158 -3.08 0.02 -11.27
C LEU A 158 -3.90 -1.19 -11.73
N LEU A 159 -5.13 -0.99 -12.19
CA LEU A 159 -5.95 -2.05 -12.80
C LEU A 159 -5.34 -2.52 -14.12
N SER A 160 -4.87 -1.60 -14.98
CA SER A 160 -4.23 -1.92 -16.26
C SER A 160 -2.96 -2.76 -16.06
N CYS A 161 -2.20 -2.46 -15.00
CA CYS A 161 -1.01 -3.19 -14.59
C CYS A 161 -1.31 -4.48 -13.81
N LYS A 162 -2.57 -4.79 -13.52
CA LYS A 162 -3.02 -5.95 -12.71
C LYS A 162 -2.47 -5.96 -11.28
N GLU A 163 -2.17 -4.79 -10.72
CA GLU A 163 -1.67 -4.66 -9.35
C GLU A 163 -2.81 -4.68 -8.31
N ILE A 164 -4.02 -4.29 -8.71
CA ILE A 164 -5.23 -4.31 -7.89
C ILE A 164 -6.35 -5.03 -8.64
N LYS A 165 -7.34 -5.56 -7.90
CA LYS A 165 -8.53 -6.20 -8.47
C LYS A 165 -9.62 -5.17 -8.77
N PRO A 166 -10.48 -5.40 -9.78
CA PRO A 166 -11.68 -4.59 -9.96
C PRO A 166 -12.61 -4.73 -8.73
N LEU A 167 -13.34 -3.68 -8.42
CA LEU A 167 -14.32 -3.69 -7.34
C LEU A 167 -15.60 -4.43 -7.80
N ASP A 168 -16.14 -5.31 -6.97
CA ASP A 168 -17.44 -5.93 -7.25
C ASP A 168 -18.57 -4.90 -7.08
N SER A 169 -19.61 -5.00 -7.90
CA SER A 169 -20.65 -3.99 -8.09
C SER A 169 -21.46 -3.60 -6.84
N ASP A 170 -21.38 -4.38 -5.76
CA ASP A 170 -22.12 -4.19 -4.51
C ASP A 170 -21.40 -3.32 -3.47
N ASP A 171 -20.10 -3.06 -3.64
CA ASP A 171 -19.22 -2.47 -2.62
C ASP A 171 -18.91 -0.98 -2.84
N LYS A 172 -19.89 -0.19 -3.32
CA LYS A 172 -19.73 1.22 -3.73
C LYS A 172 -19.31 2.21 -2.61
N LYS A 173 -19.02 1.75 -1.40
CA LYS A 173 -18.62 2.58 -0.24
C LYS A 173 -17.25 2.24 0.35
N THR A 174 -16.54 1.22 -0.14
CA THR A 174 -15.25 0.85 0.44
C THR A 174 -14.12 1.62 -0.24
N THR A 175 -13.46 2.48 0.53
CA THR A 175 -12.28 3.20 0.07
C THR A 175 -11.14 2.21 -0.15
N ARG A 176 -10.57 2.17 -1.36
CA ARG A 176 -9.45 1.30 -1.71
C ARG A 176 -8.21 1.58 -0.83
N PRO A 177 -7.75 0.63 0.01
CA PRO A 177 -6.56 0.82 0.83
C PRO A 177 -5.27 1.03 0.03
N GLU A 178 -5.26 0.58 -1.23
CA GLU A 178 -4.12 0.67 -2.15
C GLU A 178 -3.90 2.08 -2.72
N LEU A 179 -4.94 2.92 -2.75
CA LEU A 179 -4.87 4.30 -3.26
C LEU A 179 -4.29 5.27 -2.22
N CYS A 180 -3.09 4.97 -1.73
CA CYS A 180 -2.34 5.86 -0.85
C CYS A 180 -0.84 5.89 -1.21
N SER A 181 -0.18 7.01 -0.90
CA SER A 181 1.24 7.22 -1.21
C SER A 181 2.14 6.14 -0.61
N LYS A 182 1.83 5.69 0.61
CA LYS A 182 2.58 4.63 1.30
C LYS A 182 2.54 3.33 0.51
N TRP A 183 1.36 2.92 0.07
CA TRP A 183 1.20 1.67 -0.66
C TRP A 183 1.87 1.74 -2.03
N LEU A 184 1.78 2.86 -2.74
CA LEU A 184 2.47 3.08 -4.02
C LEU A 184 4.00 3.08 -3.87
N ALA A 185 4.53 3.68 -2.80
CA ALA A 185 5.95 3.63 -2.51
C ALA A 185 6.41 2.20 -2.23
N LEU A 186 5.66 1.43 -1.41
CA LEU A 186 5.96 0.02 -1.17
C LEU A 186 5.83 -0.82 -2.44
N LEU A 187 4.82 -0.58 -3.28
CA LEU A 187 4.67 -1.26 -4.57
C LEU A 187 5.89 -0.99 -5.47
N THR A 188 6.33 0.28 -5.55
CA THR A 188 7.51 0.65 -6.35
C THR A 188 8.76 -0.06 -5.83
N MET A 189 8.97 -0.08 -4.50
CA MET A 189 10.07 -0.84 -3.89
C MET A 189 9.96 -2.35 -4.12
N GLU A 190 8.76 -2.92 -4.06
CA GLU A 190 8.51 -4.35 -4.32
C GLU A 190 9.01 -4.72 -5.72
N LYS A 191 8.63 -3.93 -6.73
CA LYS A 191 9.04 -4.13 -8.12
C LYS A 191 10.53 -3.92 -8.32
N ALA A 192 11.09 -2.87 -7.74
CA ALA A 192 12.52 -2.57 -7.82
C ALA A 192 13.41 -3.62 -7.13
N CYS A 193 12.87 -4.33 -6.13
CA CYS A 193 13.58 -5.45 -5.49
C CYS A 193 13.46 -6.78 -6.26
N LEU A 194 12.64 -6.89 -7.31
CA LEU A 194 12.60 -8.10 -8.12
C LEU A 194 13.94 -8.26 -8.86
N SER A 195 14.63 -9.37 -8.64
CA SER A 195 15.81 -9.71 -9.44
C SER A 195 15.40 -10.59 -10.61
N ALA A 196 15.83 -10.24 -11.82
CA ALA A 196 15.85 -11.21 -12.90
C ALA A 196 17.03 -12.16 -12.66
N VAL A 197 16.76 -13.45 -12.84
CA VAL A 197 17.77 -14.51 -12.76
C VAL A 197 17.87 -15.11 -14.15
N ALA A 198 19.04 -14.97 -14.79
CA ALA A 198 19.38 -15.84 -15.91
C ALA A 198 20.16 -17.03 -15.37
N LEU A 199 19.72 -18.22 -15.77
CA LEU A 199 20.52 -19.43 -15.66
C LEU A 199 21.45 -19.44 -16.87
N GLU A 200 22.75 -19.50 -16.63
CA GLU A 200 23.72 -19.73 -17.70
C GLU A 200 23.92 -21.24 -17.83
N ASP A 201 23.59 -21.83 -18.99
CA ASP A 201 23.50 -23.28 -19.23
C ASP A 201 24.85 -24.05 -19.08
N THR A 202 25.94 -23.38 -18.69
CA THR A 202 27.28 -24.01 -18.58
C THR A 202 27.99 -23.77 -17.23
N SER A 203 27.33 -23.18 -16.24
CA SER A 203 27.90 -22.99 -14.89
C SER A 203 26.78 -22.94 -13.85
N GLU A 204 26.98 -23.52 -12.65
CA GLU A 204 26.08 -23.36 -11.48
C GLU A 204 26.02 -21.90 -10.95
N MET A 205 26.39 -20.92 -11.78
CA MET A 205 26.44 -19.51 -11.44
C MET A 205 25.16 -18.83 -11.94
N VAL A 206 24.31 -18.43 -11.00
CA VAL A 206 23.18 -17.54 -11.26
C VAL A 206 23.73 -16.13 -11.49
N LEU A 207 23.60 -15.61 -12.72
CA LEU A 207 23.87 -14.20 -12.98
C LEU A 207 22.72 -13.34 -12.45
N LYS A 208 23.03 -12.45 -11.51
CA LYS A 208 22.09 -11.44 -11.01
C LYS A 208 21.89 -10.40 -12.11
N LEU A 209 20.82 -10.53 -12.90
CA LEU A 209 20.35 -9.51 -13.81
C LEU A 209 19.48 -8.55 -12.98
N GLY A 210 20.08 -7.47 -12.50
CA GLY A 210 19.33 -6.46 -11.76
C GLY A 210 20.21 -5.37 -11.19
N GLY A 211 19.60 -4.20 -11.01
CA GLY A 211 20.23 -3.03 -10.42
C GLY A 211 20.67 -3.20 -8.97
N ASN A 212 21.36 -2.19 -8.45
CA ASN A 212 21.88 -2.13 -7.08
C ASN A 212 20.81 -1.65 -6.07
N PHE A 213 19.54 -1.57 -6.47
CA PHE A 213 18.44 -1.09 -5.62
C PHE A 213 18.38 -1.78 -4.25
N LYS A 214 18.56 -3.10 -4.20
CA LYS A 214 18.52 -3.87 -2.94
C LYS A 214 19.56 -3.39 -1.94
N GLU A 215 20.75 -3.10 -2.43
CA GLU A 215 21.87 -2.61 -1.64
C GLU A 215 21.68 -1.13 -1.26
N THR A 216 21.28 -0.27 -2.19
CA THR A 216 20.96 1.14 -1.92
C THR A 216 19.83 1.27 -0.89
N LEU A 217 18.77 0.44 -1.01
CA LEU A 217 17.66 0.39 -0.07
C LEU A 217 18.13 0.04 1.34
N ARG A 218 19.05 -0.93 1.49
CA ARG A 218 19.65 -1.25 2.79
C ARG A 218 20.49 -0.09 3.32
N GLN A 219 21.40 0.44 2.50
CA GLN A 219 22.34 1.50 2.91
C GLN A 219 21.62 2.79 3.31
N SER A 220 20.49 3.09 2.69
CA SER A 220 19.65 4.25 2.99
C SER A 220 18.72 4.03 4.21
N GLY A 221 18.82 2.90 4.91
CA GLY A 221 17.94 2.56 6.03
C GLY A 221 16.51 2.20 5.61
N GLY A 222 16.29 1.85 4.34
CA GLY A 222 14.97 1.52 3.82
C GLY A 222 14.41 0.21 4.39
N LEU A 223 15.25 -0.81 4.57
CA LEU A 223 14.83 -2.06 5.22
C LEU A 223 14.38 -1.84 6.67
N ASP A 224 15.04 -0.94 7.40
CA ASP A 224 14.64 -0.53 8.75
C ASP A 224 13.28 0.17 8.77
N ASN A 225 13.03 1.04 7.79
CA ASN A 225 11.75 1.73 7.62
C ASN A 225 10.62 0.75 7.27
N ILE A 226 10.87 -0.19 6.35
CA ILE A 226 9.92 -1.24 6.00
C ILE A 226 9.60 -2.10 7.22
N PHE A 227 10.62 -2.45 8.02
CA PHE A 227 10.41 -3.20 9.26
C PHE A 227 9.56 -2.41 10.28
N ASN A 228 9.76 -1.09 10.38
CA ASN A 228 8.93 -0.22 11.21
C ASN A 228 7.47 -0.17 10.73
N VAL A 229 7.23 -0.07 9.42
CA VAL A 229 5.88 -0.13 8.86
C VAL A 229 5.22 -1.46 9.20
N MET A 230 5.94 -2.57 9.06
CA MET A 230 5.47 -3.90 9.40
C MET A 230 5.06 -4.03 10.87
N VAL A 231 5.87 -3.49 11.80
CA VAL A 231 5.56 -3.46 13.24
C VAL A 231 4.32 -2.60 13.54
N ASN A 232 4.18 -1.45 12.87
CA ASN A 232 3.00 -0.60 13.00
C ASN A 232 1.74 -1.32 12.50
N CYS A 233 1.82 -2.00 11.34
CA CYS A 233 0.72 -2.81 10.81
C CYS A 233 0.33 -3.94 11.76
N HIS A 234 1.31 -4.62 12.37
CA HIS A 234 1.05 -5.61 13.42
C HIS A 234 0.25 -5.00 14.57
N SER A 235 0.67 -3.85 15.11
CA SER A 235 -0.04 -3.21 16.23
C SER A 235 -1.49 -2.84 15.89
N GLU A 236 -1.76 -2.33 14.70
CA GLU A 236 -3.12 -1.99 14.26
C GLU A 236 -3.99 -3.24 14.06
N LEU A 237 -3.45 -4.29 13.45
CA LEU A 237 -4.15 -5.56 13.26
C LEU A 237 -4.39 -6.31 14.58
N GLU A 238 -3.45 -6.23 15.53
CA GLU A 238 -3.60 -6.82 16.86
C GLU A 238 -4.73 -6.16 17.66
N LYS A 239 -4.89 -4.83 17.53
CA LYS A 239 -6.04 -4.11 18.12
C LYS A 239 -7.35 -4.65 17.56
N LEU A 240 -7.43 -4.89 16.24
CA LEU A 240 -8.62 -5.47 15.62
C LEU A 240 -8.96 -6.85 16.22
N VAL A 241 -7.99 -7.73 16.40
CA VAL A 241 -8.21 -9.07 16.99
C VAL A 241 -8.72 -8.96 18.44
N LYS A 242 -8.17 -8.02 19.22
CA LYS A 242 -8.61 -7.77 20.60
C LYS A 242 -10.02 -7.19 20.64
N ASP A 243 -10.32 -6.21 19.79
CA ASP A 243 -11.63 -5.57 19.73
C ASP A 243 -12.70 -6.54 19.22
N ALA A 244 -12.40 -7.43 18.27
CA ALA A 244 -13.32 -8.47 17.78
C ALA A 244 -13.72 -9.50 18.86
N SER A 245 -12.92 -9.63 19.92
CA SER A 245 -13.23 -10.50 21.06
C SER A 245 -14.19 -9.85 22.07
N THR A 246 -14.44 -8.55 21.96
CA THR A 246 -15.35 -7.77 22.82
C THR A 246 -16.46 -7.17 21.95
N THR A 247 -17.67 -7.74 22.03
CA THR A 247 -18.82 -7.41 21.17
C THR A 247 -19.06 -5.90 20.95
N ASP A 248 -19.45 -5.59 19.72
CA ASP A 248 -20.03 -4.34 19.18
C ASP A 248 -19.06 -3.24 18.73
N VAL A 249 -18.61 -3.29 17.46
CA VAL A 249 -18.01 -2.13 16.77
C VAL A 249 -18.43 -2.11 15.29
N GLU A 250 -19.63 -1.59 15.01
CA GLU A 250 -19.92 -1.00 13.71
C GLU A 250 -19.14 0.33 13.59
N GLY A 251 -18.22 0.42 12.62
CA GLY A 251 -17.70 1.71 12.13
C GLY A 251 -16.19 1.96 12.13
N LYS A 252 -15.32 1.00 12.50
CA LYS A 252 -13.84 1.18 12.51
C LYS A 252 -13.03 0.33 11.50
N GLU A 253 -13.70 -0.25 10.52
CA GLU A 253 -13.15 -1.30 9.64
C GLU A 253 -12.07 -0.83 8.63
N ARG A 254 -11.85 0.48 8.49
CA ARG A 254 -11.01 1.07 7.43
C ARG A 254 -9.50 1.01 7.68
N ALA A 255 -9.04 1.27 8.91
CA ALA A 255 -7.62 1.27 9.27
C ALA A 255 -6.97 -0.14 9.26
N PRO A 256 -7.68 -1.22 9.67
CA PRO A 256 -7.16 -2.58 9.59
C PRO A 256 -6.95 -3.09 8.17
N LEU A 257 -7.87 -2.80 7.24
CA LEU A 257 -7.74 -3.20 5.83
C LEU A 257 -6.51 -2.56 5.16
N GLN A 258 -6.26 -1.28 5.45
CA GLN A 258 -5.05 -0.60 4.98
C GLN A 258 -3.78 -1.22 5.59
N SER A 259 -3.81 -1.56 6.88
CA SER A 259 -2.68 -2.19 7.55
C SER A 259 -2.35 -3.57 6.97
N ALA A 260 -3.36 -4.36 6.61
CA ALA A 260 -3.16 -5.63 5.93
C ALA A 260 -2.57 -5.45 4.52
N ALA A 261 -3.06 -4.48 3.75
CA ALA A 261 -2.55 -4.19 2.41
C ALA A 261 -1.09 -3.73 2.42
N LEU A 262 -0.71 -2.87 3.37
CA LEU A 262 0.68 -2.43 3.55
C LEU A 262 1.58 -3.58 4.04
N LEU A 263 1.10 -4.38 5.00
CA LEU A 263 1.83 -5.53 5.54
C LEU A 263 2.20 -6.53 4.43
N LEU A 264 1.25 -6.84 3.55
CA LEU A 264 1.50 -7.72 2.41
C LEU A 264 2.65 -7.19 1.53
N LYS A 265 2.66 -5.88 1.24
CA LYS A 265 3.75 -5.27 0.47
C LYS A 265 5.08 -5.33 1.22
N CYS A 266 5.10 -5.05 2.52
CA CYS A 266 6.31 -5.19 3.34
C CYS A 266 6.89 -6.61 3.25
N LEU A 267 6.06 -7.64 3.41
CA LEU A 267 6.50 -9.04 3.35
C LEU A 267 7.11 -9.39 1.99
N LYS A 268 6.46 -8.97 0.89
CA LYS A 268 6.99 -9.18 -0.46
C LYS A 268 8.30 -8.44 -0.72
N ILE A 269 8.46 -7.21 -0.23
CA ILE A 269 9.73 -6.49 -0.35
C ILE A 269 10.82 -7.22 0.43
N LEU A 270 10.54 -7.68 1.65
CA LEU A 270 11.52 -8.41 2.46
C LEU A 270 11.94 -9.73 1.81
N GLU A 271 11.00 -10.48 1.24
CA GLU A 271 11.27 -11.66 0.41
C GLU A 271 12.20 -11.29 -0.77
N ASN A 272 11.78 -10.32 -1.59
CA ASN A 272 12.53 -9.90 -2.78
C ASN A 272 13.92 -9.37 -2.43
N ALA A 273 14.04 -8.56 -1.38
CA ALA A 273 15.29 -7.93 -0.95
C ALA A 273 16.28 -8.92 -0.34
N THR A 274 15.81 -10.04 0.23
CA THR A 274 16.68 -11.09 0.79
C THR A 274 17.06 -12.16 -0.23
N PHE A 275 16.25 -12.33 -1.29
CA PHE A 275 16.57 -13.21 -2.41
C PHE A 275 17.92 -12.86 -3.02
N LEU A 276 18.83 -13.84 -3.04
CA LEU A 276 20.23 -13.72 -3.50
C LEU A 276 21.01 -12.53 -2.90
N SER A 277 20.69 -12.10 -1.67
CA SER A 277 21.44 -11.04 -0.98
C SER A 277 21.76 -11.42 0.47
N ASP A 278 22.96 -11.94 0.72
CA ASP A 278 23.38 -12.33 2.07
C ASP A 278 23.60 -11.10 2.97
N ASN A 279 24.03 -9.97 2.40
CA ASN A 279 24.13 -8.71 3.11
C ASN A 279 22.77 -8.26 3.67
N ASN A 280 21.70 -8.38 2.88
CA ASN A 280 20.36 -8.02 3.32
C ASN A 280 19.80 -9.02 4.34
N LYS A 281 20.08 -10.32 4.18
CA LYS A 281 19.73 -11.33 5.20
C LYS A 281 20.38 -11.01 6.54
N THR A 282 21.70 -10.81 6.55
CA THR A 282 22.46 -10.49 7.76
C THR A 282 22.00 -9.18 8.39
N HIS A 283 21.73 -8.15 7.59
CA HIS A 283 21.20 -6.87 8.07
C HIS A 283 19.88 -7.05 8.81
N LEU A 284 18.89 -7.71 8.19
CA LEU A 284 17.58 -7.92 8.81
C LEU A 284 17.68 -8.76 10.09
N LEU A 285 18.51 -9.80 10.11
CA LEU A 285 18.71 -10.63 11.30
C LEU A 285 19.35 -9.86 12.47
N SER A 286 20.07 -8.77 12.20
CA SER A 286 20.61 -7.89 13.23
C SER A 286 19.57 -6.93 13.84
N LEU A 287 18.42 -6.75 13.19
CA LEU A 287 17.41 -5.78 13.61
C LEU A 287 16.57 -6.30 14.79
N ASN A 288 16.24 -5.37 15.68
CA ASN A 288 15.35 -5.59 16.81
C ASN A 288 14.32 -4.47 16.90
N ARG A 289 13.04 -4.82 17.16
CA ARG A 289 11.94 -3.86 17.30
C ARG A 289 10.97 -4.26 18.40
N LYS A 290 10.35 -3.27 19.03
CA LYS A 290 9.32 -3.47 20.03
C LYS A 290 7.94 -3.48 19.37
N LEU A 291 7.16 -4.54 19.56
CA LEU A 291 5.77 -4.61 19.10
C LEU A 291 4.83 -3.72 19.92
N SER A 292 5.18 -3.47 21.19
CA SER A 292 4.46 -2.54 22.05
C SER A 292 5.45 -1.81 22.98
N PRO A 293 5.12 -0.61 23.48
CA PRO A 293 6.00 0.13 24.39
C PRO A 293 6.39 -0.63 25.66
N LYS A 294 5.54 -1.59 26.09
CA LYS A 294 5.71 -2.38 27.31
C LYS A 294 6.47 -3.69 27.08
N CYS A 295 6.65 -4.12 25.82
CA CYS A 295 7.32 -5.37 25.48
C CYS A 295 8.84 -5.17 25.31
N PRO A 296 9.65 -6.20 25.62
CA PRO A 296 11.06 -6.22 25.23
C PRO A 296 11.20 -6.16 23.70
N PRO A 297 12.31 -5.62 23.16
CA PRO A 297 12.60 -5.71 21.74
C PRO A 297 12.64 -7.18 21.31
N LEU A 298 11.97 -7.49 20.20
CA LEU A 298 12.00 -8.78 19.55
C LEU A 298 12.96 -8.74 18.36
N PRO A 299 13.72 -9.82 18.12
CA PRO A 299 14.50 -9.96 16.90
C PRO A 299 13.56 -10.03 15.69
N PHE A 300 14.08 -9.69 14.51
CA PHE A 300 13.32 -9.74 13.25
C PHE A 300 12.51 -11.04 13.07
N VAL A 301 13.15 -12.19 13.26
CA VAL A 301 12.48 -13.51 13.17
C VAL A 301 11.34 -13.64 14.17
N GLY A 302 11.53 -13.14 15.40
CA GLY A 302 10.48 -13.13 16.42
C GLY A 302 9.27 -12.29 16.00
N VAL A 303 9.49 -11.13 15.38
CA VAL A 303 8.39 -10.30 14.85
C VAL A 303 7.67 -11.00 13.69
N ILE A 304 8.39 -11.65 12.78
CA ILE A 304 7.78 -12.41 11.67
C ILE A 304 6.88 -13.53 12.21
N LEU A 305 7.32 -14.27 13.23
CA LEU A 305 6.51 -15.32 13.87
C LEU A 305 5.22 -14.74 14.48
N ASN A 306 5.31 -13.63 15.22
CA ASN A 306 4.13 -12.97 15.78
C ASN A 306 3.15 -12.50 14.69
N ILE A 307 3.64 -12.01 13.55
CA ILE A 307 2.81 -11.64 12.41
C ILE A 307 2.09 -12.86 11.83
N ILE A 308 2.78 -13.99 11.68
CA ILE A 308 2.17 -15.23 11.18
C ILE A 308 1.07 -15.72 12.14
N GLU A 309 1.31 -15.67 13.45
CA GLU A 309 0.32 -15.99 14.48
C GLU A 309 -0.89 -15.06 14.39
N LEU A 310 -0.66 -13.76 14.26
CA LEU A 310 -1.71 -12.74 14.13
C LEU A 310 -2.57 -12.95 12.87
N LEU A 311 -1.94 -13.17 11.71
CA LEU A 311 -2.64 -13.46 10.46
C LEU A 311 -3.43 -14.77 10.54
N SER A 312 -2.89 -15.78 11.23
CA SER A 312 -3.58 -17.05 11.47
C SER A 312 -4.83 -16.84 12.33
N ALA A 313 -4.74 -16.04 13.40
CA ALA A 313 -5.89 -15.69 14.25
C ALA A 313 -6.96 -14.92 13.46
N LEU A 314 -6.57 -13.95 12.64
CA LEU A 314 -7.48 -13.21 11.75
C LEU A 314 -8.18 -14.13 10.74
N SER A 315 -7.45 -15.09 10.15
CA SER A 315 -8.03 -16.06 9.21
C SER A 315 -9.07 -16.96 9.87
N LEU A 316 -8.91 -17.30 11.16
CA LEU A 316 -9.90 -18.05 11.92
C LEU A 316 -11.17 -17.23 12.20
N LEU A 317 -11.04 -15.93 12.45
CA LEU A 317 -12.18 -15.02 12.65
C LEU A 317 -13.01 -14.82 11.37
N GLN A 318 -12.38 -14.89 10.19
CA GLN A 318 -13.05 -14.72 8.89
C GLN A 318 -13.88 -15.93 8.45
N LYS A 319 -13.68 -17.12 9.04
CA LYS A 319 -14.53 -18.28 8.75
C LYS A 319 -15.82 -18.14 9.56
N PRO A 320 -16.99 -17.82 8.95
CA PRO A 320 -18.24 -17.96 9.68
C PRO A 320 -18.33 -19.42 10.09
N SER A 321 -18.46 -19.68 11.38
CA SER A 321 -18.84 -21.00 11.86
C SER A 321 -20.21 -21.33 11.26
N THR A 322 -20.24 -22.00 10.12
CA THR A 322 -21.37 -22.82 9.67
C THR A 322 -21.50 -24.01 10.61
N VAL A 323 -21.87 -23.72 11.86
CA VAL A 323 -22.50 -24.68 12.74
C VAL A 323 -23.89 -24.12 13.00
N SER A 324 -24.80 -24.52 12.11
CA SER A 324 -26.23 -24.46 12.35
C SER A 324 -26.51 -25.11 13.70
N ARG A 325 -26.74 -24.30 14.75
CA ARG A 325 -27.61 -24.72 15.84
C ARG A 325 -29.01 -24.76 15.24
N LYS A 326 -29.40 -25.92 14.70
CA LYS A 326 -30.81 -26.28 14.64
C LYS A 326 -31.30 -26.39 16.08
N ALA A 327 -31.69 -25.27 16.66
CA ALA A 327 -32.70 -25.27 17.69
C ALA A 327 -34.03 -25.42 16.94
N ASP A 328 -34.56 -26.64 16.89
CA ASP A 328 -35.92 -26.88 16.41
C ASP A 328 -36.91 -26.05 17.25
N PRO A 329 -37.72 -25.17 16.64
CA PRO A 329 -38.82 -24.54 17.34
C PRO A 329 -40.09 -25.28 16.94
N LYS A 330 -40.65 -26.11 17.84
CA LYS A 330 -42.09 -26.47 17.91
C LYS A 330 -42.34 -27.55 18.97
N ASN A 331 -42.82 -27.15 20.15
CA ASN A 331 -44.22 -27.40 20.53
C ASN A 331 -44.47 -26.93 21.96
N THR A 332 -45.06 -25.74 22.10
CA THR A 332 -45.87 -25.40 23.27
C THR A 332 -47.31 -25.31 22.80
N LYS A 333 -48.10 -26.35 23.08
CA LYS A 333 -49.55 -26.23 23.19
C LYS A 333 -50.01 -26.99 24.43
N VAL A 334 -50.31 -26.21 25.46
CA VAL A 334 -51.14 -26.58 26.59
C VAL A 334 -52.58 -26.77 26.06
N CYS A 335 -53.21 -27.90 26.39
CA CYS A 335 -54.66 -27.99 26.57
C CYS A 335 -54.95 -29.00 27.68
N ASN A 336 -55.52 -28.49 28.78
CA ASN A 336 -56.19 -29.28 29.81
C ASN A 336 -57.48 -29.89 29.24
N GLY A 337 -57.80 -31.13 29.60
CA GLY A 337 -59.07 -31.78 29.30
C GLY A 337 -59.11 -33.21 29.85
N ALA A 338 -60.10 -33.49 30.68
CA ALA A 338 -60.16 -34.60 31.62
C ALA A 338 -60.56 -35.97 31.03
N CYS A 339 -60.45 -36.97 31.92
CA CYS A 339 -61.23 -38.21 32.05
C CYS A 339 -60.69 -39.52 31.46
N SER A 340 -60.36 -40.40 32.43
CA SER A 340 -60.84 -41.78 32.58
C SER A 340 -60.25 -42.88 31.70
N GLY A 341 -59.66 -43.88 32.37
CA GLY A 341 -59.80 -45.27 31.97
C GLY A 341 -58.54 -46.11 32.09
N ASN A 342 -58.45 -46.89 33.18
CA ASN A 342 -57.98 -48.28 33.28
C ASN A 342 -57.35 -48.88 31.99
N LYS A 343 -56.25 -49.65 32.00
CA LYS A 343 -56.07 -50.88 32.78
C LYS A 343 -54.71 -51.52 32.42
N THR A 344 -54.10 -52.19 33.39
CA THR A 344 -53.28 -53.43 33.30
C THR A 344 -51.92 -53.47 32.58
N THR A 345 -50.86 -53.53 33.40
CA THR A 345 -49.92 -54.67 33.60
C THR A 345 -49.59 -55.63 32.43
N LEU A 346 -48.27 -55.88 32.22
CA LEU A 346 -47.55 -57.18 32.24
C LEU A 346 -46.44 -57.32 31.17
N ILE A 347 -45.20 -57.58 31.65
CA ILE A 347 -44.14 -58.55 31.22
C ILE A 347 -43.85 -58.64 29.70
N SER A 348 -42.61 -58.57 29.18
CA SER A 348 -41.32 -59.14 29.61
C SER A 348 -40.15 -58.41 28.96
#